data_AF-A0AB34X0H1-F1
#
_entry.id   AF-A0AB34X0H1-F1
#
_cell.length_a   1.000
_cell.length_b   1.000
_cell.length_c   1.000
_cell.angle_alpha   90.00
_cell.angle_beta   90.00
_cell.angle_gamma   90.00
#
_symmetry.space_group_name_H-M   'P 1'
#
loop_
_entity.id
_entity.type
_entity.pdbx_description
1 polymer ?
#
loop_
_entity_poly.entity_id
_entity_poly.type
_entity_poly.pdbx_seq_one_letter_code
_entity_poly.pdbx_strand_id
1 'polypeptide(L)'
;MPGAPSWLQTGFVKAMRELGITDDTLLRKEAATLLQMWQSTGRQFHTKNHLIRLLTCLDHFTNTSQQPAVLTVAAWYHGVITQSQTRAKNTTNYENYPASADFALTRLAEMGLQKELAIRVGELILMLEGRQPPPDDLDACVFVDASMSYLGASPQDYRSYCQLMQAEMDTMEPLRYARLRRSLISKLLARDAIFRSPLGSGNENAARQNLEGEYAKLSTLIPGDASGKERVGLPPRSKEKVRSADTSETVVIKGASPRTVGRRPILNGGEKPSSLQTPLRKLSATERKDLEERSARLQAENALNASENGLSSMENVADQFSTLTMRKVNIKNGDYRRIDSGEEDFEEEETTAIPADEEAEETMYSSADDEDSLTEF
;
A
#
# COMPACT_ATOMS: atom_id res chain seq x y z
N MET A 1 18.67 20.16 -5.04
CA MET A 1 17.95 19.33 -4.06
C MET A 1 18.88 18.25 -3.52
N PRO A 2 19.52 18.43 -2.35
CA PRO A 2 20.50 17.47 -1.84
C PRO A 2 19.91 16.08 -1.51
N GLY A 3 20.59 15.03 -1.97
CA GLY A 3 20.39 13.65 -1.49
C GLY A 3 19.08 12.97 -1.87
N ALA A 4 18.47 13.28 -3.02
CA ALA A 4 17.48 12.40 -3.65
C ALA A 4 18.10 11.78 -4.91
N PRO A 5 17.91 10.47 -5.20
CA PRO A 5 18.46 9.87 -6.42
C PRO A 5 17.90 10.50 -7.70
N SER A 6 18.73 10.65 -8.74
CA SER A 6 18.30 11.21 -10.04
C SER A 6 17.23 10.36 -10.75
N TRP A 7 17.23 9.05 -10.53
CA TRP A 7 16.20 8.15 -11.06
C TRP A 7 14.80 8.45 -10.52
N LEU A 8 14.69 9.03 -9.31
CA LEU A 8 13.41 9.23 -8.63
C LEU A 8 12.51 10.18 -9.42
N GLN A 9 12.99 11.40 -9.68
CA GLN A 9 12.25 12.39 -10.48
C GLN A 9 12.09 11.92 -11.94
N THR A 10 13.11 11.28 -12.51
CA THR A 10 13.05 10.74 -13.88
C THR A 10 11.94 9.70 -14.03
N GLY A 11 11.75 8.83 -13.03
CA GLY A 11 10.68 7.83 -13.00
C GLY A 11 9.29 8.46 -12.93
N PHE A 12 9.11 9.52 -12.14
CA PHE A 12 7.84 10.27 -12.11
C PHE A 12 7.52 10.94 -13.44
N VAL A 13 8.50 11.64 -14.03
CA VAL A 13 8.33 12.30 -15.35
C VAL A 13 7.99 11.25 -16.42
N LYS A 14 8.66 10.09 -16.41
CA LYS A 14 8.34 8.98 -17.31
C LYS A 14 6.90 8.50 -17.12
N ALA A 15 6.48 8.19 -15.90
CA ALA A 15 5.13 7.72 -15.61
C ALA A 15 4.06 8.75 -16.04
N MET A 16 4.24 10.04 -15.74
CA MET A 16 3.28 11.07 -16.12
C MET A 16 3.19 11.29 -17.64
N ARG A 17 4.29 11.10 -18.39
CA ARG A 17 4.29 11.07 -19.85
C ARG A 17 3.54 9.85 -20.40
N GLU A 18 3.70 8.68 -19.80
CA GLU A 18 2.94 7.47 -20.15
C GLU A 18 1.43 7.63 -19.92
N LEU A 19 1.03 8.53 -19.00
CA LEU A 19 -0.35 8.95 -18.79
C LEU A 19 -0.80 10.15 -19.66
N GLY A 20 0.03 10.60 -20.60
CA GLY A 20 -0.32 11.59 -21.62
C GLY A 20 0.08 13.05 -21.36
N ILE A 21 0.70 13.38 -20.22
CA ILE A 21 1.18 14.76 -19.95
C ILE A 21 2.60 14.93 -20.51
N THR A 22 2.77 15.82 -21.48
CA THR A 22 4.02 15.97 -22.25
C THR A 22 4.88 17.18 -21.86
N ASP A 23 4.39 18.11 -21.03
CA ASP A 23 5.18 19.26 -20.55
C ASP A 23 6.20 18.84 -19.47
N ASP A 24 7.42 18.57 -19.90
CA ASP A 24 8.56 18.23 -19.05
C ASP A 24 8.88 19.26 -17.96
N THR A 25 8.62 20.55 -18.22
CA THR A 25 8.92 21.64 -17.28
C THR A 25 7.91 21.61 -16.14
N LEU A 26 6.63 21.46 -16.48
CA LEU A 26 5.55 21.23 -15.53
C LEU A 26 5.78 19.96 -14.70
N LEU A 27 6.12 18.83 -15.34
CA LEU A 27 6.35 17.56 -14.64
C LEU A 27 7.53 17.59 -13.67
N ARG A 28 8.66 18.21 -14.05
CA ARG A 28 9.82 18.38 -13.17
C ARG A 28 9.50 19.32 -12.00
N LYS A 29 8.72 20.37 -12.25
CA LYS A 29 8.25 21.29 -11.20
C LYS A 29 7.36 20.57 -10.19
N GLU A 30 6.40 19.76 -10.65
CA GLU A 30 5.54 18.97 -9.77
C GLU A 30 6.34 17.94 -8.96
N ALA A 31 7.26 17.21 -9.59
CA ALA A 31 8.16 16.28 -8.88
C ALA A 31 9.00 17.00 -7.80
N ALA A 32 9.45 18.23 -8.06
CA ALA A 32 10.15 19.04 -7.07
C ALA A 32 9.24 19.46 -5.90
N THR A 33 8.00 19.89 -6.18
CA THR A 33 6.99 20.24 -5.17
C THR A 33 6.66 19.04 -4.27
N LEU A 34 6.33 17.89 -4.85
CA LEU A 34 6.00 16.68 -4.10
C LEU A 34 7.20 16.22 -3.23
N LEU A 35 8.44 16.32 -3.74
CA LEU A 35 9.64 16.03 -2.95
C LEU A 35 9.86 17.00 -1.79
N GLN A 36 9.42 18.25 -1.89
CA GLN A 36 9.43 19.19 -0.75
C GLN A 36 8.38 18.78 0.29
N MET A 37 7.19 18.34 -0.13
CA MET A 37 6.15 17.81 0.78
C MET A 37 6.63 16.55 1.52
N TRP A 38 7.31 15.62 0.84
CA TRP A 38 7.98 14.45 1.43
C TRP A 38 9.21 14.80 2.30
N GLN A 39 9.61 16.06 2.33
CA GLN A 39 10.68 16.61 3.17
C GLN A 39 10.16 17.63 4.20
N SER A 40 8.83 17.73 4.37
CA SER A 40 8.24 18.65 5.35
C SER A 40 8.68 18.31 6.77
N THR A 41 8.76 19.34 7.63
CA THR A 41 9.13 19.18 9.03
C THR A 41 8.20 18.24 9.78
N GLY A 42 8.74 17.54 10.79
CA GLY A 42 8.00 16.57 11.60
C GLY A 42 7.90 15.15 11.03
N ARG A 43 8.34 14.90 9.78
CA ARG A 43 8.47 13.55 9.22
C ARG A 43 9.74 12.87 9.75
N GLN A 44 9.64 11.64 10.26
CA GLN A 44 10.77 10.80 10.70
C GLN A 44 10.79 9.47 9.93
N PHE A 45 9.64 8.81 9.80
CA PHE A 45 9.46 7.62 8.98
C PHE A 45 8.91 7.94 7.59
N HIS A 46 7.83 8.73 7.51
CA HIS A 46 7.12 9.05 6.26
C HIS A 46 7.85 10.15 5.47
N THR A 47 9.13 9.93 5.21
CA THR A 47 10.03 10.81 4.44
C THR A 47 10.12 10.36 2.98
N LYS A 48 10.88 11.06 2.13
CA LYS A 48 11.25 10.59 0.78
C LYS A 48 11.80 9.15 0.73
N ASN A 49 12.36 8.63 1.82
CA ASN A 49 12.84 7.24 1.88
C ASN A 49 11.68 6.22 1.93
N HIS A 50 10.53 6.61 2.48
CA HIS A 50 9.31 5.81 2.41
C HIS A 50 8.79 5.72 0.97
N LEU A 51 8.72 6.86 0.26
CA LEU A 51 8.38 6.93 -1.16
C LEU A 51 9.31 6.04 -2.00
N ILE A 52 10.63 6.19 -1.82
CA ILE A 52 11.64 5.37 -2.52
C ILE A 52 11.38 3.88 -2.29
N ARG A 53 11.17 3.45 -1.03
CA ARG A 53 10.90 2.04 -0.70
C ARG A 53 9.63 1.53 -1.37
N LEU A 54 8.53 2.31 -1.34
CA LEU A 54 7.28 1.94 -2.00
C LEU A 54 7.50 1.75 -3.51
N LEU A 55 8.16 2.69 -4.17
CA LEU A 55 8.49 2.61 -5.60
C LEU A 55 9.37 1.39 -5.93
N THR A 56 10.39 1.10 -5.11
CA THR A 56 11.23 -0.10 -5.28
C THR A 56 10.43 -1.40 -5.11
N CYS A 57 9.45 -1.44 -4.20
CA CYS A 57 8.55 -2.59 -4.10
C CYS A 57 7.63 -2.73 -5.33
N LEU A 58 7.12 -1.62 -5.88
CA LEU A 58 6.28 -1.62 -7.08
C LEU A 58 7.06 -2.01 -8.35
N ASP A 59 8.35 -1.66 -8.43
CA ASP A 59 9.21 -1.99 -9.58
C ASP A 59 9.26 -3.49 -9.88
N HIS A 60 9.31 -4.33 -8.83
CA HIS A 60 9.25 -5.79 -8.94
C HIS A 60 7.93 -6.34 -9.54
N PHE A 61 6.87 -5.53 -9.59
CA PHE A 61 5.55 -5.93 -10.10
C PHE A 61 5.19 -5.29 -11.45
N THR A 62 5.98 -4.32 -11.93
CA THR A 62 5.73 -3.56 -13.18
C THR A 62 5.30 -4.43 -14.37
N ASN A 63 5.99 -5.55 -14.60
CA ASN A 63 5.72 -6.48 -15.72
C ASN A 63 4.38 -7.25 -15.64
N THR A 64 3.68 -7.20 -14.50
CA THR A 64 2.39 -7.88 -14.28
C THR A 64 1.25 -6.88 -14.00
N SER A 65 1.60 -5.64 -13.69
CA SER A 65 0.64 -4.54 -13.50
C SER A 65 -0.08 -4.19 -14.80
N GLN A 66 -1.36 -3.82 -14.71
CA GLN A 66 -2.10 -3.29 -15.85
C GLN A 66 -1.82 -1.79 -16.03
N GLN A 67 -1.56 -1.07 -14.93
CA GLN A 67 -1.36 0.39 -14.92
C GLN A 67 -0.14 0.81 -14.07
N PRO A 68 1.10 0.39 -14.42
CA PRO A 68 2.30 0.66 -13.62
C PRO A 68 2.63 2.16 -13.49
N ALA A 69 2.30 2.97 -14.50
CA ALA A 69 2.42 4.43 -14.44
C ALA A 69 1.45 5.04 -13.40
N VAL A 70 0.21 4.55 -13.32
CA VAL A 70 -0.78 5.00 -12.34
C VAL A 70 -0.37 4.60 -10.92
N LEU A 71 0.16 3.38 -10.72
CA LEU A 71 0.75 2.95 -9.44
C LEU A 71 1.92 3.85 -9.01
N THR A 72 2.77 4.24 -9.96
CA THR A 72 3.89 5.16 -9.72
C THR A 72 3.38 6.54 -9.28
N VAL A 73 2.40 7.10 -9.97
CA VAL A 73 1.82 8.40 -9.63
C VAL A 73 1.10 8.35 -8.27
N ALA A 74 0.29 7.31 -8.01
CA ALA A 74 -0.34 7.10 -6.71
C ALA A 74 0.70 7.00 -5.57
N ALA A 75 1.82 6.30 -5.78
CA ALA A 75 2.90 6.23 -4.81
C ALA A 75 3.50 7.61 -4.52
N TRP A 76 3.61 8.50 -5.51
CA TRP A 76 4.11 9.86 -5.31
C TRP A 76 3.18 10.75 -4.49
N TYR A 77 1.86 10.62 -4.67
CA TYR A 77 0.87 11.46 -4.00
C TYR A 77 0.38 10.91 -2.64
N HIS A 78 0.43 9.59 -2.38
CA HIS A 78 -0.35 8.97 -1.29
C HIS A 78 -0.21 9.59 0.12
N GLY A 79 1.00 10.01 0.49
CA GLY A 79 1.32 10.48 1.84
C GLY A 79 1.76 11.94 1.92
N VAL A 80 1.48 12.77 0.91
CA VAL A 80 1.99 14.15 0.85
C VAL A 80 1.31 15.09 1.86
N ILE A 81 0.05 14.81 2.22
CA ILE A 81 -0.67 15.50 3.30
C ILE A 81 -0.65 14.67 4.59
N THR A 82 -0.42 15.31 5.73
CA THR A 82 -0.31 14.66 7.05
C THR A 82 -1.51 14.99 7.95
N GLN A 83 -1.77 14.13 8.94
CA GLN A 83 -2.79 14.39 9.97
C GLN A 83 -2.47 15.63 10.82
N SER A 84 -1.18 15.96 10.98
CA SER A 84 -0.73 17.16 11.70
C SER A 84 -1.09 18.45 10.95
N GLN A 85 -1.04 18.45 9.62
CA GLN A 85 -1.48 19.57 8.78
C GLN A 85 -3.00 19.74 8.82
N THR A 86 -3.76 18.65 8.80
CA THR A 86 -5.24 18.67 8.83
C THR A 86 -5.84 18.70 10.24
N ARG A 87 -5.01 18.77 11.29
CA ARG A 87 -5.40 18.81 12.71
C ARG A 87 -6.25 17.63 13.21
N ALA A 88 -6.19 16.48 12.56
CA ALA A 88 -6.85 15.27 13.06
C ALA A 88 -6.09 14.70 14.27
N LYS A 89 -6.81 14.27 15.32
CA LYS A 89 -6.20 13.94 16.62
C LYS A 89 -6.42 12.52 17.12
N ASN A 90 -7.03 11.64 16.33
CA ASN A 90 -7.60 10.36 16.80
C ASN A 90 -7.10 9.12 16.02
N THR A 91 -5.88 9.17 15.45
CA THR A 91 -5.28 8.04 14.72
C THR A 91 -3.77 7.97 14.96
N THR A 92 -3.17 6.80 14.71
CA THR A 92 -1.71 6.61 14.65
C THR A 92 -1.16 6.53 13.22
N ASN A 93 -2.04 6.65 12.22
CA ASN A 93 -1.62 6.92 10.84
C ASN A 93 -1.13 8.37 10.80
N TYR A 94 0.12 8.60 10.40
CA TYR A 94 0.67 9.96 10.27
C TYR A 94 0.18 10.66 8.99
N GLU A 95 0.01 9.87 7.93
CA GLU A 95 -0.47 10.31 6.63
C GLU A 95 -2.00 10.49 6.62
N ASN A 96 -2.48 11.44 5.83
CA ASN A 96 -3.89 11.66 5.58
C ASN A 96 -4.22 11.26 4.15
N TYR A 97 -4.68 10.02 3.98
CA TYR A 97 -5.00 9.45 2.67
C TYR A 97 -6.17 10.16 1.97
N PRO A 98 -7.31 10.48 2.63
CA PRO A 98 -8.36 11.30 2.01
C PRO A 98 -7.85 12.66 1.50
N ALA A 99 -7.17 13.43 2.35
CA ALA A 99 -6.68 14.75 1.95
C ALA A 99 -5.58 14.66 0.85
N SER A 100 -4.78 13.60 0.85
CA SER A 100 -3.79 13.34 -0.21
C SER A 100 -4.44 12.89 -1.52
N ALA A 101 -5.54 12.13 -1.46
CA ALA A 101 -6.33 11.73 -2.64
C ALA A 101 -7.06 12.94 -3.26
N ASP A 102 -7.68 13.80 -2.44
CA ASP A 102 -8.32 15.04 -2.89
C ASP A 102 -7.31 16.00 -3.53
N PHE A 103 -6.13 16.13 -2.90
CA PHE A 103 -5.01 16.89 -3.44
C PHE A 103 -4.52 16.31 -4.78
N ALA A 104 -4.36 14.98 -4.88
CA ALA A 104 -3.95 14.32 -6.12
C ALA A 104 -4.97 14.52 -7.24
N LEU A 105 -6.26 14.28 -6.98
CA LEU A 105 -7.35 14.45 -7.95
C LEU A 105 -7.38 15.89 -8.50
N THR A 106 -7.26 16.88 -7.61
CA THR A 106 -7.25 18.29 -7.98
C THR A 106 -6.02 18.64 -8.83
N ARG A 107 -4.80 18.33 -8.35
CA ARG A 107 -3.54 18.64 -9.03
C ARG A 107 -3.42 17.97 -10.39
N LEU A 108 -3.81 16.70 -10.49
CA LEU A 108 -3.71 15.95 -11.75
C LEU A 108 -4.72 16.47 -12.78
N ALA A 109 -5.93 16.86 -12.36
CA ALA A 109 -6.90 17.50 -13.25
C ALA A 109 -6.42 18.88 -13.73
N GLU A 110 -5.83 19.70 -12.85
CA GLU A 110 -5.20 20.99 -13.22
C GLU A 110 -4.04 20.83 -14.23
N MET A 111 -3.32 19.70 -14.17
CA MET A 111 -2.25 19.35 -15.11
C MET A 111 -2.76 18.73 -16.42
N GLY A 112 -4.08 18.62 -16.61
CA GLY A 112 -4.69 18.08 -17.83
C GLY A 112 -4.70 16.55 -17.92
N LEU A 113 -4.51 15.82 -16.81
CA LEU A 113 -4.66 14.36 -16.82
C LEU A 113 -6.12 13.98 -17.12
N GLN A 114 -6.31 12.90 -17.87
CA GLN A 114 -7.65 12.32 -18.08
C GLN A 114 -8.33 12.02 -16.73
N LYS A 115 -9.60 12.39 -16.62
CA LYS A 115 -10.37 12.36 -15.37
C LYS A 115 -10.40 10.96 -14.75
N GLU A 116 -10.52 9.93 -15.59
CA GLU A 116 -10.60 8.53 -15.22
C GLU A 116 -9.28 8.06 -14.55
N LEU A 117 -8.14 8.49 -15.08
CA LEU A 117 -6.82 8.22 -14.50
C LEU A 117 -6.61 8.98 -13.19
N ALA A 118 -7.04 10.24 -13.10
CA ALA A 118 -6.96 11.04 -11.88
C ALA A 118 -7.83 10.46 -10.74
N ILE A 119 -9.05 9.99 -11.08
CA ILE A 119 -9.92 9.26 -10.15
C ILE A 119 -9.23 7.98 -9.69
N ARG A 120 -8.67 7.18 -10.61
CA ARG A 120 -8.00 5.92 -10.27
C ARG A 120 -6.79 6.12 -9.34
N VAL A 121 -6.03 7.20 -9.50
CA VAL A 121 -4.98 7.59 -8.53
C VAL A 121 -5.58 7.83 -7.15
N GLY A 122 -6.67 8.61 -7.06
CA GLY A 122 -7.37 8.87 -5.79
C GLY A 122 -7.89 7.59 -5.12
N GLU A 123 -8.51 6.69 -5.88
CA GLU A 123 -8.99 5.39 -5.40
C GLU A 123 -7.87 4.55 -4.76
N LEU A 124 -6.73 4.42 -5.44
CA LEU A 124 -5.57 3.67 -4.94
C LEU A 124 -5.04 4.24 -3.62
N ILE A 125 -5.01 5.57 -3.48
CA ILE A 125 -4.60 6.25 -2.25
C ILE A 125 -5.61 5.98 -1.13
N LEU A 126 -6.92 6.06 -1.41
CA LEU A 126 -7.99 5.79 -0.43
C LEU A 126 -8.01 4.34 0.07
N MET A 127 -7.51 3.37 -0.70
CA MET A 127 -7.36 1.98 -0.22
C MET A 127 -6.39 1.87 0.97
N LEU A 128 -5.44 2.80 1.11
CA LEU A 128 -4.48 2.82 2.21
C LEU A 128 -5.11 3.17 3.58
N GLU A 129 -6.37 3.63 3.64
CA GLU A 129 -7.12 3.77 4.90
C GLU A 129 -7.33 2.45 5.66
N GLY A 130 -6.89 1.32 5.11
CA GLY A 130 -7.03 -0.01 5.70
C GLY A 130 -8.20 -0.82 5.15
N ARG A 131 -8.83 -0.32 4.07
CA ARG A 131 -9.80 -1.07 3.26
C ARG A 131 -9.13 -2.31 2.69
N GLN A 132 -9.88 -3.40 2.54
CA GLN A 132 -9.40 -4.56 1.78
C GLN A 132 -9.63 -4.29 0.30
N PRO A 133 -8.57 -4.30 -0.55
CA PRO A 133 -8.75 -4.13 -1.99
C PRO A 133 -9.55 -5.31 -2.57
N PRO A 134 -10.32 -5.10 -3.66
CA PRO A 134 -11.00 -6.16 -4.37
C PRO A 134 -10.01 -7.25 -4.81
N PRO A 135 -10.31 -8.56 -4.64
CA PRO A 135 -9.34 -9.63 -4.96
C PRO A 135 -8.99 -9.74 -6.45
N ASP A 136 -9.84 -9.20 -7.31
CA ASP A 136 -9.71 -9.08 -8.76
C ASP A 136 -8.98 -7.81 -9.20
N ASP A 137 -8.86 -6.80 -8.32
CA ASP A 137 -8.02 -5.62 -8.52
C ASP A 137 -6.59 -5.88 -8.02
N LEU A 138 -5.80 -6.56 -8.87
CA LEU A 138 -4.44 -6.97 -8.54
C LEU A 138 -3.50 -5.76 -8.35
N ASP A 139 -3.71 -4.66 -9.08
CA ASP A 139 -2.94 -3.42 -8.94
C ASP A 139 -3.18 -2.79 -7.56
N ALA A 140 -4.44 -2.71 -7.10
CA ALA A 140 -4.75 -2.23 -5.74
C ALA A 140 -4.24 -3.19 -4.66
N CYS A 141 -4.34 -4.51 -4.87
CA CYS A 141 -3.76 -5.50 -3.95
C CYS A 141 -2.25 -5.30 -3.77
N VAL A 142 -1.50 -5.10 -4.86
CA VAL A 142 -0.06 -4.85 -4.81
C VAL A 142 0.26 -3.49 -4.20
N PHE A 143 -0.49 -2.44 -4.51
CA PHE A 143 -0.27 -1.10 -3.95
C PHE A 143 -0.41 -1.09 -2.42
N VAL A 144 -1.48 -1.68 -1.91
CA VAL A 144 -1.74 -1.82 -0.47
C VAL A 144 -0.64 -2.65 0.20
N ASP A 145 -0.28 -3.80 -0.36
CA ASP A 145 0.78 -4.66 0.17
C ASP A 145 2.16 -3.98 0.17
N ALA A 146 2.51 -3.27 -0.90
CA ALA A 146 3.78 -2.57 -1.05
C ALA A 146 3.90 -1.41 -0.03
N SER A 147 2.81 -0.71 0.27
CA SER A 147 2.77 0.32 1.34
C SER A 147 3.08 -0.28 2.73
N MET A 148 2.57 -1.50 2.98
CA MET A 148 2.74 -2.25 4.24
C MET A 148 4.00 -3.13 4.27
N SER A 149 4.84 -3.09 3.24
CA SER A 149 6.05 -3.94 3.10
C SER A 149 6.99 -3.91 4.30
N TYR A 150 7.06 -2.79 5.01
CA TYR A 150 7.86 -2.63 6.24
C TYR A 150 7.48 -3.60 7.35
N LEU A 151 6.23 -4.12 7.38
CA LEU A 151 5.81 -5.12 8.34
C LEU A 151 6.66 -6.39 8.23
N GLY A 152 7.02 -6.80 7.01
CA GLY A 152 7.86 -7.96 6.74
C GLY A 152 9.37 -7.74 6.89
N ALA A 153 9.81 -6.57 7.36
CA ALA A 153 11.23 -6.25 7.50
C ALA A 153 11.93 -7.12 8.57
N SER A 154 13.26 -7.07 8.61
CA SER A 154 14.01 -7.78 9.67
C SER A 154 13.59 -7.27 11.07
N PRO A 155 13.68 -8.09 12.14
CA PRO A 155 13.30 -7.65 13.49
C PRO A 155 14.09 -6.44 14.01
N GLN A 156 15.28 -6.17 13.43
CA GLN A 156 16.08 -4.99 13.72
C GLN A 156 15.53 -3.75 13.00
N ASP A 157 15.25 -3.86 11.70
CA ASP A 157 14.69 -2.77 10.90
C ASP A 157 13.27 -2.42 11.38
N TYR A 158 12.46 -3.43 11.74
CA TYR A 158 11.13 -3.23 12.29
C TYR A 158 11.17 -2.47 13.62
N ARG A 159 12.17 -2.72 14.47
CA ARG A 159 12.38 -1.97 15.71
C ARG A 159 12.70 -0.50 15.44
N SER A 160 13.56 -0.23 14.46
CA SER A 160 13.87 1.14 14.02
C SER A 160 12.65 1.83 13.40
N TYR A 161 11.84 1.11 12.62
CA TYR A 161 10.55 1.57 12.13
C TYR A 161 9.63 2.00 13.28
N CYS A 162 9.42 1.15 14.30
CA CYS A 162 8.59 1.50 15.46
C CYS A 162 9.09 2.75 16.21
N GLN A 163 10.41 2.94 16.30
CA GLN A 163 11.01 4.13 16.91
C GLN A 163 10.73 5.40 16.10
N LEU A 164 10.86 5.34 14.77
CA LEU A 164 10.56 6.48 13.89
C LEU A 164 9.07 6.83 13.89
N MET A 165 8.17 5.84 13.85
CA MET A 165 6.72 6.05 13.99
C MET A 165 6.35 6.72 15.32
N GLN A 166 6.96 6.28 16.42
CA GLN A 166 6.70 6.86 17.73
C GLN A 166 7.23 8.30 17.81
N ALA A 167 8.35 8.61 17.14
CA ALA A 167 8.93 9.95 17.08
C ALA A 167 8.10 10.95 16.22
N GLU A 168 7.27 10.46 15.29
CA GLU A 168 6.29 11.30 14.57
C GLU A 168 5.02 11.59 15.39
N MET A 169 4.82 10.85 16.48
CA MET A 169 3.72 10.99 17.43
C MET A 169 4.19 11.62 18.75
N ASP A 170 5.26 12.42 18.72
CA ASP A 170 5.90 13.05 19.89
C ASP A 170 4.94 13.91 20.73
N THR A 171 3.99 14.58 20.08
CA THR A 171 2.92 15.37 20.72
C THR A 171 1.76 14.53 21.26
N MET A 172 1.73 13.22 21.01
CA MET A 172 0.70 12.30 21.52
C MET A 172 1.09 11.75 22.89
N GLU A 173 0.12 11.73 23.81
CA GLU A 173 0.31 11.12 25.13
C GLU A 173 0.66 9.60 24.98
N PRO A 174 1.71 9.09 25.67
CA PRO A 174 2.23 7.74 25.43
C PRO A 174 1.24 6.59 25.58
N LEU A 175 0.36 6.63 26.60
CA LEU A 175 -0.67 5.60 26.81
C LEU A 175 -1.73 5.64 25.71
N ARG A 176 -2.10 6.83 25.24
CA ARG A 176 -2.98 7.03 24.08
C ARG A 176 -2.37 6.48 22.80
N TYR A 177 -1.08 6.76 22.53
CA TYR A 177 -0.35 6.16 21.41
C TYR A 177 -0.37 4.64 21.50
N ALA A 178 -0.04 4.07 22.67
CA ALA A 178 -0.02 2.64 22.88
C ALA A 178 -1.38 1.97 22.62
N ARG A 179 -2.49 2.55 23.13
CA ARG A 179 -3.86 2.05 22.88
C ARG A 179 -4.23 2.06 21.40
N LEU A 180 -4.03 3.19 20.72
CA LEU A 180 -4.38 3.35 19.30
C LEU A 180 -3.55 2.41 18.42
N ARG A 181 -2.24 2.35 18.66
CA ARG A 181 -1.30 1.50 17.91
C ARG A 181 -1.60 0.02 18.14
N ARG A 182 -1.89 -0.39 19.38
CA ARG A 182 -2.28 -1.77 19.71
C ARG A 182 -3.59 -2.17 19.02
N SER A 183 -4.59 -1.29 18.93
CA SER A 183 -5.82 -1.58 18.18
C SER A 183 -5.58 -1.71 16.68
N LEU A 184 -4.74 -0.86 16.07
CA LEU A 184 -4.34 -1.01 14.67
C LEU A 184 -3.68 -2.37 14.41
N ILE A 185 -2.72 -2.76 15.26
CA ILE A 185 -2.03 -4.05 15.18
C ILE A 185 -2.99 -5.22 15.37
N SER A 186 -3.91 -5.13 16.33
CA SER A 186 -4.95 -6.13 16.57
C SER A 186 -5.81 -6.36 15.32
N LYS A 187 -6.23 -5.29 14.64
CA LYS A 187 -6.97 -5.36 13.37
C LYS A 187 -6.16 -5.99 12.23
N LEU A 188 -4.84 -5.74 12.16
CA LEU A 188 -3.96 -6.38 11.18
C LEU A 188 -3.79 -7.88 11.45
N LEU A 189 -3.51 -8.26 12.70
CA LEU A 189 -3.34 -9.67 13.11
C LEU A 189 -4.62 -10.49 12.95
N ALA A 190 -5.79 -9.86 13.07
CA ALA A 190 -7.10 -10.47 12.83
C ALA A 190 -7.47 -10.70 11.35
N ARG A 191 -6.65 -10.26 10.38
CA ARG A 191 -6.85 -10.62 8.97
C ARG A 191 -6.41 -12.07 8.74
N ASP A 192 -7.10 -12.80 7.87
CA ASP A 192 -6.69 -14.16 7.44
C ASP A 192 -5.32 -14.13 6.73
N ALA A 193 -5.10 -13.08 5.94
CA ALA A 193 -3.81 -12.71 5.37
C ALA A 193 -3.61 -11.19 5.51
N ILE A 194 -2.43 -10.78 5.99
CA ILE A 194 -2.07 -9.35 6.06
C ILE A 194 -1.84 -8.83 4.64
N PHE A 195 -1.16 -9.63 3.82
CA PHE A 195 -0.86 -9.36 2.43
C PHE A 195 -1.79 -10.12 1.47
N ARG A 196 -2.26 -9.46 0.41
CA ARG A 196 -3.24 -10.03 -0.54
C ARG A 196 -2.65 -10.40 -1.90
N SER A 197 -1.56 -9.76 -2.28
CA SER A 197 -0.84 -9.99 -3.53
C SER A 197 0.18 -11.13 -3.41
N PRO A 198 0.60 -11.74 -4.53
CA PRO A 198 1.72 -12.67 -4.55
C PRO A 198 3.02 -12.06 -4.01
N LEU A 199 3.23 -10.76 -4.23
CA LEU A 199 4.44 -10.03 -3.81
C LEU A 199 4.58 -9.96 -2.29
N GLY A 200 3.48 -9.73 -1.56
CA GLY A 200 3.51 -9.69 -0.10
C GLY A 200 3.50 -11.06 0.59
N SER A 201 3.16 -12.14 -0.12
CA SER A 201 2.99 -13.49 0.47
C SER A 201 4.22 -14.03 1.22
N GLY A 202 5.43 -13.69 0.77
CA GLY A 202 6.69 -14.08 1.44
C GLY A 202 6.92 -13.35 2.78
N ASN A 203 6.28 -12.20 2.97
CA ASN A 203 6.45 -11.33 4.14
C ASN A 203 5.48 -11.66 5.29
N GLU A 204 4.42 -12.42 5.04
CA GLU A 204 3.33 -12.71 5.99
C GLU A 204 3.81 -13.21 7.36
N ASN A 205 4.74 -14.18 7.38
CA ASN A 205 5.26 -14.75 8.62
C ASN A 205 6.11 -13.75 9.41
N ALA A 206 6.95 -12.97 8.73
CA ALA A 206 7.78 -11.94 9.36
C ALA A 206 6.91 -10.81 9.91
N ALA A 207 5.91 -10.37 9.14
CA ALA A 207 4.93 -9.37 9.56
C ALA A 207 4.18 -9.79 10.82
N ARG A 208 3.67 -11.02 10.89
CA ARG A 208 3.00 -11.52 12.11
C ARG A 208 3.93 -11.55 13.32
N GLN A 209 5.16 -12.05 13.17
CA GLN A 209 6.13 -12.08 14.28
C GLN A 209 6.47 -10.66 14.79
N ASN A 210 6.71 -9.72 13.87
CA ASN A 210 6.99 -8.32 14.19
C ASN A 210 5.80 -7.63 14.89
N LEU A 211 4.60 -7.79 14.34
CA LEU A 211 3.35 -7.24 14.90
C LEU A 211 3.01 -7.85 16.27
N GLU A 212 3.18 -9.15 16.45
CA GLU A 212 2.94 -9.82 17.74
C GLU A 212 3.93 -9.35 18.81
N GLY A 213 5.21 -9.16 18.46
CA GLY A 213 6.21 -8.59 19.34
C GLY A 213 5.90 -7.14 19.75
N GLU A 214 5.43 -6.32 18.81
CA GLU A 214 4.97 -4.96 19.11
C GLU A 214 3.70 -4.96 19.98
N TYR A 215 2.71 -5.80 19.65
CA TYR A 215 1.47 -5.94 20.40
C TYR A 215 1.74 -6.32 21.87
N ALA A 216 2.58 -7.33 22.11
CA ALA A 216 2.94 -7.76 23.46
C ALA A 216 3.63 -6.61 24.23
N LYS A 217 4.58 -5.91 23.60
CA LYS A 217 5.25 -4.75 24.20
C LYS A 217 4.24 -3.65 24.57
N LEU A 218 3.34 -3.28 23.67
CA LEU A 218 2.33 -2.24 23.92
C LEU A 218 1.33 -2.64 25.00
N SER A 219 0.96 -3.92 25.08
CA SER A 219 0.06 -4.44 26.13
C SER A 219 0.66 -4.23 27.53
N THR A 220 1.98 -4.43 27.69
CA THR A 220 2.65 -4.17 28.98
C THR A 220 2.65 -2.69 29.41
N LEU A 221 2.42 -1.76 28.48
CA LEU A 221 2.37 -0.31 28.74
C LEU A 221 0.95 0.19 29.08
N ILE A 222 -0.08 -0.64 28.93
CA ILE A 222 -1.48 -0.25 29.13
C ILE A 222 -1.97 -0.77 30.50
N PRO A 223 -2.19 0.09 31.50
CA PRO A 223 -2.70 -0.34 32.80
C PRO A 223 -4.10 -0.97 32.67
N GLY A 224 -4.28 -2.13 33.30
CA GLY A 224 -5.54 -2.89 33.31
C GLY A 224 -5.53 -4.11 32.39
N ASP A 225 -4.74 -4.12 31.32
CA ASP A 225 -4.70 -5.20 30.31
C ASP A 225 -3.84 -6.40 30.74
N ALA A 226 -3.88 -6.75 32.02
CA ALA A 226 -3.09 -7.83 32.61
C ALA A 226 -3.69 -9.21 32.33
N SER A 227 -3.95 -9.52 31.06
CA SER A 227 -4.22 -10.87 30.51
C SER A 227 -2.95 -11.74 30.55
N GLY A 228 -2.33 -11.80 31.74
CA GLY A 228 -0.97 -12.33 31.91
C GLY A 228 -0.42 -12.23 33.33
N LYS A 229 -1.24 -11.95 34.36
CA LYS A 229 -0.87 -12.36 35.72
C LYS A 229 -1.04 -13.88 35.81
N GLU A 230 0.04 -14.61 35.54
CA GLU A 230 0.21 -15.95 36.12
C GLU A 230 -0.14 -15.87 37.60
N ARG A 231 -1.18 -16.61 38.01
CA ARG A 231 -1.40 -16.86 39.42
C ARG A 231 -0.25 -17.73 39.88
N VAL A 232 0.78 -17.11 40.47
CA VAL A 232 1.81 -17.82 41.24
C VAL A 232 1.08 -18.57 42.36
N GLY A 233 0.75 -19.83 42.08
CA GLY A 233 0.09 -20.71 43.02
C GLY A 233 1.00 -20.93 44.22
N LEU A 234 0.47 -20.73 45.42
CA LEU A 234 1.17 -21.06 46.65
C LEU A 234 1.64 -22.52 46.59
N PRO A 235 2.87 -22.84 47.05
CA PRO A 235 3.39 -24.19 46.96
C PRO A 235 2.53 -25.15 47.79
N PRO A 236 2.15 -26.33 47.25
CA PRO A 236 1.37 -27.30 48.00
C PRO A 236 2.20 -27.81 49.18
N ARG A 237 1.64 -27.75 50.39
CA ARG A 237 2.23 -28.31 51.60
C ARG A 237 2.51 -29.80 51.41
N SER A 238 3.73 -30.20 51.75
CA SER A 238 4.14 -31.60 51.80
C SER A 238 3.24 -32.41 52.74
N LYS A 239 2.73 -33.53 52.23
CA LYS A 239 2.32 -34.69 53.05
C LYS A 239 3.05 -35.92 52.55
N GLU A 240 4.05 -36.27 53.33
CA GLU A 240 4.73 -37.55 53.44
C GLU A 240 3.85 -38.76 53.10
N LYS A 241 4.36 -39.68 52.28
CA LYS A 241 3.94 -41.08 52.32
C LYS A 241 5.10 -42.03 52.02
N VAL A 242 5.16 -43.08 52.82
CA VAL A 242 6.27 -44.03 52.93
C VAL A 242 6.30 -45.03 51.77
N ARG A 243 7.50 -45.56 51.47
CA ARG A 243 7.79 -46.59 50.47
C ARG A 243 7.06 -47.92 50.72
N SER A 244 6.78 -48.67 49.66
CA SER A 244 6.74 -50.14 49.63
C SER A 244 6.98 -50.63 48.19
N ALA A 245 7.69 -51.75 48.02
CA ALA A 245 7.93 -52.43 46.73
C ALA A 245 6.70 -53.29 46.34
N ASP A 246 6.56 -53.92 45.16
CA ASP A 246 7.48 -54.92 44.58
C ASP A 246 7.04 -55.43 43.18
N THR A 247 7.95 -56.20 42.53
CA THR A 247 7.79 -57.26 41.50
C THR A 247 7.15 -57.04 40.10
N SER A 248 8.00 -57.24 39.08
CA SER A 248 7.80 -58.05 37.84
C SER A 248 6.73 -57.65 36.78
N GLU A 249 6.83 -57.99 35.49
CA GLU A 249 7.80 -58.81 34.72
C GLU A 249 7.89 -58.37 33.23
N THR A 250 8.82 -58.93 32.45
CA THR A 250 9.12 -58.55 31.05
C THR A 250 8.42 -59.45 30.02
N VAL A 251 7.90 -58.90 28.91
CA VAL A 251 7.67 -59.66 27.67
C VAL A 251 8.09 -58.85 26.43
N VAL A 252 8.90 -59.49 25.58
CA VAL A 252 9.32 -59.00 24.25
C VAL A 252 8.62 -59.85 23.19
N ILE A 253 8.01 -59.22 22.18
CA ILE A 253 7.69 -59.89 20.90
C ILE A 253 8.10 -58.97 19.74
N LYS A 254 8.71 -59.55 18.71
CA LYS A 254 9.33 -58.86 17.57
C LYS A 254 9.03 -59.62 16.27
N GLY A 255 8.77 -58.89 15.17
CA GLY A 255 8.60 -59.42 13.81
C GLY A 255 7.16 -59.33 13.28
N ALA A 256 6.90 -59.30 11.98
CA ALA A 256 7.80 -59.11 10.83
C ALA A 256 6.96 -58.68 9.59
N SER A 257 7.59 -58.09 8.57
CA SER A 257 6.94 -57.76 7.28
C SER A 257 6.71 -58.98 6.39
N PRO A 258 5.84 -58.84 5.38
CA PRO A 258 6.15 -59.38 4.05
C PRO A 258 6.12 -58.31 2.92
N ARG A 259 6.78 -58.64 1.80
CA ARG A 259 6.88 -57.82 0.55
C ARG A 259 6.09 -58.49 -0.59
N THR A 260 5.50 -57.70 -1.49
CA THR A 260 5.26 -58.01 -2.92
C THR A 260 5.14 -56.67 -3.68
N VAL A 261 6.02 -56.32 -4.63
CA VAL A 261 5.93 -56.59 -6.10
C VAL A 261 4.58 -56.15 -6.71
N GLY A 262 4.46 -55.31 -7.75
CA GLY A 262 5.45 -54.53 -8.52
C GLY A 262 4.98 -54.28 -9.98
N ARG A 263 5.06 -53.05 -10.52
CA ARG A 263 4.94 -52.77 -11.97
C ARG A 263 5.48 -51.38 -12.37
N ARG A 264 6.12 -51.28 -13.55
CA ARG A 264 6.41 -50.04 -14.31
C ARG A 264 6.03 -50.27 -15.79
N PRO A 265 5.65 -49.21 -16.50
CA PRO A 265 6.30 -48.82 -17.78
C PRO A 265 6.84 -47.38 -17.63
N ILE A 266 8.08 -47.03 -18.03
CA ILE A 266 8.58 -46.84 -19.40
C ILE A 266 7.74 -45.86 -20.22
N LEU A 267 8.19 -44.60 -20.29
CA LEU A 267 8.49 -43.87 -21.53
C LEU A 267 9.39 -42.67 -21.19
N ASN A 268 10.31 -42.32 -22.10
CA ASN A 268 11.25 -41.20 -21.99
C ASN A 268 10.75 -40.03 -22.87
N GLY A 269 10.98 -38.78 -22.46
CA GLY A 269 10.86 -37.65 -23.39
C GLY A 269 10.66 -36.28 -22.75
N GLY A 270 11.57 -35.34 -23.06
CA GLY A 270 11.35 -33.90 -22.91
C GLY A 270 11.98 -33.25 -21.68
N GLU A 271 13.14 -32.62 -21.88
CA GLU A 271 13.65 -31.58 -20.98
C GLU A 271 12.67 -30.39 -20.96
N LYS A 272 12.38 -29.85 -19.77
CA LYS A 272 11.82 -28.49 -19.60
C LYS A 272 12.45 -27.83 -18.35
N PRO A 273 12.60 -26.49 -18.35
CA PRO A 273 13.50 -25.80 -17.44
C PRO A 273 13.02 -25.80 -15.99
N SER A 274 13.99 -25.79 -15.08
CA SER A 274 13.78 -25.68 -13.63
C SER A 274 13.17 -24.33 -13.25
N SER A 275 11.84 -24.25 -13.12
CA SER A 275 11.20 -23.18 -12.36
C SER A 275 11.40 -23.42 -10.87
N LEU A 276 12.04 -22.49 -10.16
CA LEU A 276 12.12 -22.48 -8.70
C LEU A 276 10.72 -22.20 -8.10
N GLN A 277 9.91 -23.26 -7.97
CA GLN A 277 8.69 -23.20 -7.17
C GLN A 277 9.08 -23.22 -5.69
N THR A 278 9.19 -22.05 -5.07
CA THR A 278 9.20 -21.93 -3.62
C THR A 278 7.88 -22.48 -3.09
N PRO A 279 7.86 -23.58 -2.30
CA PRO A 279 6.61 -24.19 -1.89
C PRO A 279 5.91 -23.30 -0.86
N LEU A 280 4.71 -22.81 -1.17
CA LEU A 280 3.85 -22.22 -0.14
C LEU A 280 3.63 -23.24 0.97
N ARG A 281 3.97 -22.87 2.21
CA ARG A 281 3.70 -23.69 3.40
C ARG A 281 2.18 -23.87 3.53
N LYS A 282 1.70 -25.07 3.21
CA LYS A 282 0.30 -25.46 3.45
C LYS A 282 0.10 -25.53 4.97
N LEU A 283 -0.54 -24.49 5.53
CA LEU A 283 -0.97 -24.49 6.93
C LEU A 283 -1.88 -25.69 7.21
N SER A 284 -1.62 -26.37 8.31
CA SER A 284 -2.44 -27.46 8.83
C SER A 284 -3.83 -26.95 9.23
N ALA A 285 -4.81 -27.86 9.30
CA ALA A 285 -6.17 -27.52 9.76
C ALA A 285 -6.17 -27.00 11.21
N THR A 286 -5.23 -27.45 12.05
CA THR A 286 -5.01 -26.95 13.41
C THR A 286 -4.46 -25.53 13.41
N GLU A 287 -3.39 -25.24 12.65
CA GLU A 287 -2.85 -23.86 12.56
C GLU A 287 -3.90 -22.87 12.03
N ARG A 288 -4.75 -23.28 11.09
CA ARG A 288 -5.87 -22.45 10.62
C ARG A 288 -6.90 -22.18 11.70
N LYS A 289 -7.36 -23.22 12.40
CA LYS A 289 -8.33 -23.07 13.50
C LYS A 289 -7.79 -22.19 14.64
N ASP A 290 -6.51 -22.33 14.98
CA ASP A 290 -5.87 -21.51 16.01
C ASP A 290 -5.74 -20.03 15.56
N LEU A 291 -5.48 -19.77 14.28
CA LEU A 291 -5.49 -18.44 13.69
C LEU A 291 -6.90 -17.84 13.63
N GLU A 292 -7.92 -18.63 13.25
CA GLU A 292 -9.33 -18.23 13.24
C GLU A 292 -9.83 -17.89 14.66
N GLU A 293 -9.56 -18.74 15.66
CA GLU A 293 -9.90 -18.45 17.06
C GLU A 293 -9.17 -17.22 17.60
N ARG A 294 -7.90 -17.03 17.24
CA ARG A 294 -7.12 -15.85 17.66
C ARG A 294 -7.62 -14.58 16.98
N SER A 295 -7.97 -14.64 15.70
CA SER A 295 -8.61 -13.56 14.96
C SER A 295 -9.93 -13.16 15.62
N ALA A 296 -10.82 -14.12 15.88
CA ALA A 296 -12.11 -13.87 16.54
C ALA A 296 -11.94 -13.21 17.92
N ARG A 297 -10.95 -13.62 18.71
CA ARG A 297 -10.61 -12.98 20.00
C ARG A 297 -10.15 -11.53 19.82
N LEU A 298 -9.25 -11.27 18.86
CA LEU A 298 -8.77 -9.92 18.55
C LEU A 298 -9.89 -9.02 18.00
N GLN A 299 -10.80 -9.55 17.19
CA GLN A 299 -11.99 -8.82 16.70
C GLN A 299 -12.93 -8.44 17.85
N ALA A 300 -13.24 -9.38 18.76
CA ALA A 300 -14.04 -9.11 19.95
C ALA A 300 -13.39 -8.06 20.86
N GLU A 301 -12.07 -8.14 21.04
CA GLU A 301 -11.33 -7.17 21.83
C GLU A 301 -11.34 -5.76 21.19
N ASN A 302 -11.21 -5.66 19.86
CA ASN A 302 -11.34 -4.39 19.15
C ASN A 302 -12.74 -3.78 19.29
N ALA A 303 -13.79 -4.59 19.28
CA ALA A 303 -15.16 -4.12 19.48
C ALA A 303 -15.38 -3.53 20.88
N LEU A 304 -14.82 -4.16 21.91
CA LEU A 304 -14.84 -3.63 23.29
C LEU A 304 -14.05 -2.31 23.38
N ASN A 305 -12.82 -2.28 22.89
CA ASN A 305 -11.97 -1.08 22.87
C ASN A 305 -12.56 0.09 22.06
N ALA A 306 -13.45 -0.16 21.10
CA ALA A 306 -14.13 0.89 20.34
C ALA A 306 -15.06 1.74 21.23
N SER A 307 -15.75 1.11 22.18
CA SER A 307 -16.67 1.80 23.11
C SER A 307 -15.95 2.67 24.14
N GLU A 308 -14.79 2.26 24.68
CA GLU A 308 -14.07 3.03 25.69
C GLU A 308 -13.28 4.22 25.11
N ASN A 309 -12.74 4.10 23.89
CA ASN A 309 -11.84 5.11 23.34
C ASN A 309 -12.57 6.28 22.64
N GLY A 310 -13.91 6.32 22.65
CA GLY A 310 -14.69 7.35 21.95
C GLY A 310 -14.34 7.42 20.45
N LEU A 311 -13.99 6.27 19.86
CA LEU A 311 -13.55 6.17 18.48
C LEU A 311 -14.75 6.35 17.57
N SER A 312 -15.01 7.61 17.18
CA SER A 312 -15.94 7.94 16.10
C SER A 312 -15.68 7.01 14.94
N SER A 313 -16.69 6.22 14.56
CA SER A 313 -16.59 5.42 13.35
C SER A 313 -16.31 6.37 12.18
N MET A 314 -15.24 6.10 11.44
CA MET A 314 -14.90 6.84 10.22
C MET A 314 -15.83 6.48 9.04
N GLU A 315 -16.85 5.64 9.27
CA GLU A 315 -17.97 5.43 8.33
C GLU A 315 -18.59 6.77 7.86
N ASN A 316 -18.73 7.76 8.75
CA ASN A 316 -19.34 9.05 8.42
C ASN A 316 -18.52 9.94 7.45
N VAL A 317 -17.24 9.64 7.19
CA VAL A 317 -16.44 10.38 6.18
C VAL A 317 -16.55 9.72 4.81
N ALA A 318 -16.68 8.38 4.77
CA ALA A 318 -16.95 7.66 3.52
C ALA A 318 -18.29 8.08 2.88
N ASP A 319 -19.30 8.37 3.70
CA ASP A 319 -20.60 8.86 3.23
C ASP A 319 -20.56 10.24 2.57
N GLN A 320 -19.56 11.09 2.89
CA GLN A 320 -19.43 12.39 2.21
C GLN A 320 -19.08 12.22 0.72
N PHE A 321 -18.26 11.22 0.37
CA PHE A 321 -17.97 10.89 -1.03
C PHE A 321 -19.01 9.98 -1.69
N SER A 322 -19.79 9.23 -0.93
CA SER A 322 -20.91 8.42 -1.45
C SER A 322 -21.91 9.27 -2.27
N THR A 323 -22.06 10.57 -1.95
CA THR A 323 -22.90 11.48 -2.74
C THR A 323 -22.33 11.87 -4.12
N LEU A 324 -21.02 11.76 -4.33
CA LEU A 324 -20.36 12.13 -5.59
C LEU A 324 -20.05 10.89 -6.47
N THR A 325 -19.75 9.73 -5.86
CA THR A 325 -19.43 8.48 -6.58
C THR A 325 -20.64 7.59 -6.89
N MET A 326 -21.81 7.81 -6.28
CA MET A 326 -23.04 7.03 -6.56
C MET A 326 -23.72 7.32 -7.91
N ARG A 327 -23.08 8.02 -8.86
CA ARG A 327 -23.46 7.96 -10.29
C ARG A 327 -22.87 6.73 -10.99
N LYS A 328 -23.20 5.56 -10.42
CA LYS A 328 -23.21 4.20 -11.00
C LYS A 328 -22.64 4.06 -12.43
N VAL A 329 -21.32 4.16 -12.59
CA VAL A 329 -20.64 3.73 -13.82
C VAL A 329 -20.40 2.23 -13.70
N ASN A 330 -21.22 1.44 -14.39
CA ASN A 330 -21.07 -0.01 -14.45
C ASN A 330 -19.95 -0.36 -15.44
N ILE A 331 -18.69 -0.22 -15.02
CA ILE A 331 -17.53 -0.59 -15.82
C ILE A 331 -17.54 -2.11 -16.03
N LYS A 332 -17.90 -2.54 -17.23
CA LYS A 332 -17.70 -3.93 -17.66
C LYS A 332 -16.24 -4.08 -18.07
N ASN A 333 -15.54 -5.02 -17.43
CA ASN A 333 -14.22 -5.47 -17.89
C ASN A 333 -14.37 -6.13 -19.27
N GLY A 334 -14.09 -5.37 -20.34
CA GLY A 334 -14.28 -5.82 -21.74
C GLY A 334 -13.35 -5.14 -22.75
N ASP A 335 -13.14 -3.83 -22.63
CA ASP A 335 -12.64 -3.02 -23.77
C ASP A 335 -11.13 -2.70 -23.73
N TYR A 336 -10.32 -3.51 -23.02
CA TYR A 336 -8.87 -3.56 -23.24
C TYR A 336 -8.53 -4.58 -24.34
N ARG A 337 -8.88 -4.25 -25.58
CA ARG A 337 -8.29 -4.87 -26.78
C ARG A 337 -7.61 -3.82 -27.64
N ARG A 338 -6.28 -3.76 -27.47
CA ARG A 338 -5.28 -3.67 -28.55
C ARG A 338 -5.79 -3.06 -29.86
N ILE A 339 -5.53 -1.77 -30.04
CA ILE A 339 -5.44 -1.20 -31.39
C ILE A 339 -4.16 -1.77 -32.01
N ASP A 340 -4.32 -2.70 -32.94
CA ASP A 340 -3.27 -3.13 -33.86
C ASP A 340 -3.25 -2.19 -35.07
N SER A 341 -2.10 -2.04 -35.71
CA SER A 341 -1.95 -1.15 -36.88
C SER A 341 -2.70 -1.71 -38.09
N GLY A 342 -3.55 -0.88 -38.69
CA GLY A 342 -4.16 -1.12 -40.01
C GLY A 342 -4.02 0.13 -40.87
N GLU A 343 -3.48 -0.06 -42.08
CA GLU A 343 -3.46 0.94 -43.17
C GLU A 343 -4.83 0.96 -43.89
N GLU A 344 -4.92 1.64 -45.05
CA GLU A 344 -6.11 1.90 -45.89
C GLU A 344 -7.00 3.10 -45.44
N ASP A 345 -7.41 4.03 -46.31
CA ASP A 345 -6.85 4.43 -47.62
C ASP A 345 -7.34 5.85 -48.01
N PHE A 346 -6.82 6.42 -49.11
CA PHE A 346 -7.21 7.73 -49.66
C PHE A 346 -8.65 7.76 -50.21
N GLU A 347 -9.38 8.86 -50.00
CA GLU A 347 -10.24 9.47 -51.03
C GLU A 347 -10.10 11.01 -51.02
N GLU A 348 -9.80 11.58 -52.18
CA GLU A 348 -9.80 13.02 -52.46
C GLU A 348 -11.20 13.45 -52.92
N GLU A 349 -11.64 14.69 -52.62
CA GLU A 349 -12.70 15.32 -53.41
C GLU A 349 -12.38 16.81 -53.62
N GLU A 350 -12.27 17.21 -54.90
CA GLU A 350 -11.77 18.52 -55.34
C GLU A 350 -12.85 19.35 -56.05
N THR A 351 -13.05 20.59 -55.57
CA THR A 351 -13.64 21.77 -56.25
C THR A 351 -15.13 21.82 -56.64
N THR A 352 -15.71 22.99 -56.37
CA THR A 352 -16.19 23.91 -57.44
C THR A 352 -16.10 25.36 -56.92
N ALA A 353 -16.05 26.35 -57.81
CA ALA A 353 -15.50 27.68 -57.48
C ALA A 353 -16.29 28.88 -58.05
N ILE A 354 -16.07 30.06 -57.44
CA ILE A 354 -16.11 31.43 -58.06
C ILE A 354 -17.54 31.97 -58.39
N PRO A 355 -17.80 33.31 -58.39
CA PRO A 355 -16.87 34.45 -58.48
C PRO A 355 -16.90 35.51 -57.36
N ALA A 356 -16.04 36.52 -57.54
CA ALA A 356 -15.84 37.73 -56.72
C ALA A 356 -16.32 39.00 -57.46
N ASP A 357 -16.33 40.13 -56.72
CA ASP A 357 -16.14 41.54 -57.12
C ASP A 357 -15.55 42.23 -55.85
N GLU A 358 -14.44 42.99 -55.86
CA GLU A 358 -14.27 44.43 -56.25
C GLU A 358 -15.21 45.37 -55.46
N GLU A 359 -14.85 46.54 -54.87
CA GLU A 359 -13.72 47.51 -54.83
C GLU A 359 -13.59 48.06 -53.36
N ALA A 360 -12.62 48.87 -52.87
CA ALA A 360 -11.25 49.30 -53.22
C ALA A 360 -10.66 50.12 -52.00
N GLU A 361 -9.62 50.96 -52.20
CA GLU A 361 -9.08 52.04 -51.33
C GLU A 361 -8.56 51.65 -49.92
N GLU A 362 -7.25 51.59 -49.61
CA GLU A 362 -6.11 52.52 -49.83
C GLU A 362 -6.11 53.77 -48.93
N THR A 363 -5.16 53.84 -47.99
CA THR A 363 -4.46 55.10 -47.66
C THR A 363 -3.16 54.82 -46.90
N MET A 364 -2.06 55.37 -47.41
CA MET A 364 -0.76 55.38 -46.74
C MET A 364 -0.73 56.45 -45.63
N TYR A 365 0.00 56.20 -44.55
CA TYR A 365 0.91 57.23 -44.04
C TYR A 365 2.16 56.62 -43.40
N SER A 366 3.23 57.42 -43.33
CA SER A 366 4.63 57.01 -43.21
C SER A 366 5.34 57.76 -42.07
N SER A 367 6.54 57.26 -41.75
CA SER A 367 7.61 57.80 -40.86
C SER A 367 7.64 57.19 -39.44
N ALA A 368 8.77 56.77 -38.85
CA ALA A 368 10.17 57.27 -38.91
C ALA A 368 10.27 58.68 -38.25
N ASP A 369 11.22 59.02 -37.39
CA ASP A 369 12.43 58.36 -36.87
C ASP A 369 12.65 58.78 -35.38
N ASP A 370 13.88 58.61 -34.87
CA ASP A 370 14.48 59.28 -33.69
C ASP A 370 14.07 58.77 -32.27
N GLU A 371 14.94 58.76 -31.25
CA GLU A 371 16.40 58.57 -31.11
C GLU A 371 16.70 58.41 -29.59
N ASP A 372 17.93 58.04 -29.24
CA ASP A 372 18.60 58.09 -27.93
C ASP A 372 17.87 58.59 -26.66
N SER A 373 17.92 57.80 -25.58
CA SER A 373 18.56 58.27 -24.33
C SER A 373 18.94 57.17 -23.34
N LEU A 374 20.18 57.28 -22.83
CA LEU A 374 20.77 56.52 -21.72
C LEU A 374 20.01 56.68 -20.40
N THR A 375 20.09 55.70 -19.49
CA THR A 375 20.97 55.79 -18.28
C THR A 375 20.90 54.55 -17.38
N GLU A 376 21.97 54.37 -16.59
CA GLU A 376 22.18 53.31 -15.60
C GLU A 376 21.32 53.51 -14.33
N PHE A 377 20.92 52.41 -13.65
CA PHE A 377 21.33 52.09 -12.27
C PHE A 377 20.87 50.69 -11.83
#